data_AF-A0A8J4EBS4-F1
#
_entry.id   AF-A0A8J4EBS4-F1
#
_cell.length_a   1.000
_cell.length_b   1.000
_cell.length_c   1.000
_cell.angle_alpha   90.00
_cell.angle_beta   90.00
_cell.angle_gamma   90.00
#
_symmetry.space_group_name_H-M   'P 1'
#
loop_
_entity.id
_entity.type
_entity.pdbx_description
1 polymer ?
#
loop_
_entity_poly.entity_id
_entity_poly.type
_entity_poly.pdbx_seq_one_letter_code
_entity_poly.pdbx_strand_id
1 'polypeptide(L)'
;MAIGLTPDRFGRDPNPVFMKILQDAGEPLTAKKVIDAVAAEGVARTVVSSKWATFQKTVVKFHPNIHLPGRGLYEWRADPVAPEAALTRLVDLFATANKVKVPLRDALVAVVRAGFGGRAAPQGDDAKVRVAQERQFKLDALQAVAELAGEVEELAYDSGDPELIVERLRVRVRTAPLEQLGAPGDEAKFDPAHHEATGPRPADGAAVTIVRPGYAWQENGAPVVLRRALVVAD
;
A
#
# COMPACT_ATOMS: atom_id res chain seq x y z
N MET A 1 -22.26 -20.92 28.19
CA MET A 1 -22.45 -19.46 28.21
C MET A 1 -23.38 -19.15 27.05
N ALA A 2 -24.65 -18.82 27.29
CA ALA A 2 -25.62 -18.63 26.21
C ALA A 2 -25.38 -17.24 25.56
N ILE A 3 -25.05 -17.21 24.28
CA ILE A 3 -24.69 -15.96 23.57
C ILE A 3 -25.96 -15.19 23.15
N GLY A 4 -27.14 -15.80 23.29
CA GLY A 4 -28.41 -15.23 22.83
C GLY A 4 -28.39 -15.05 21.31
N LEU A 5 -27.76 -16.00 20.60
CA LEU A 5 -27.52 -15.91 19.18
C LEU A 5 -28.76 -16.40 18.43
N THR A 6 -29.42 -15.51 17.69
CA THR A 6 -30.43 -15.94 16.71
C THR A 6 -29.76 -16.27 15.37
N PRO A 7 -30.24 -17.28 14.62
CA PRO A 7 -29.73 -17.59 13.30
C PRO A 7 -29.70 -16.38 12.35
N ASP A 8 -30.73 -15.52 12.43
CA ASP A 8 -30.84 -14.30 11.62
C ASP A 8 -29.74 -13.28 11.94
N ARG A 9 -29.41 -13.11 13.22
CA ARG A 9 -28.35 -12.19 13.64
C ARG A 9 -26.99 -12.68 13.15
N PHE A 10 -26.71 -13.98 13.29
CA PHE A 10 -25.48 -14.57 12.79
C PHE A 10 -25.33 -14.45 11.27
N GLY A 11 -26.44 -14.61 10.52
CA GLY A 11 -26.44 -14.49 9.07
C GLY A 11 -26.01 -13.10 8.58
N ARG A 12 -26.44 -12.04 9.29
CA ARG A 12 -26.13 -10.63 8.97
C ARG A 12 -24.70 -10.24 9.33
N ASP A 13 -24.26 -10.53 10.55
CA ASP A 13 -22.93 -10.17 11.01
C ASP A 13 -22.32 -11.25 11.92
N PRO A 14 -21.58 -12.21 11.34
CA PRO A 14 -20.99 -13.31 12.11
C PRO A 14 -19.70 -12.90 12.84
N ASN A 15 -19.07 -11.76 12.48
CA ASN A 15 -17.74 -11.40 12.97
C ASN A 15 -17.70 -11.15 14.49
N PRO A 16 -18.63 -10.36 15.08
CA PRO A 16 -18.64 -10.13 16.53
C PRO A 16 -18.86 -11.42 17.33
N VAL A 17 -19.58 -12.39 16.76
CA VAL A 17 -19.87 -13.68 17.42
C VAL A 17 -18.59 -14.51 17.52
N PHE A 18 -17.86 -14.64 16.41
CA PHE A 18 -16.57 -15.35 16.42
C PHE A 18 -15.54 -14.67 17.32
N MET A 19 -15.49 -13.35 17.30
CA MET A 19 -14.61 -12.55 18.16
C MET A 19 -14.91 -12.79 19.64
N LYS A 20 -16.19 -12.76 20.02
CA LYS A 20 -16.63 -13.03 21.39
C LYS A 20 -16.28 -14.45 21.83
N ILE A 21 -16.47 -15.45 20.97
CA ILE A 21 -16.08 -16.83 21.29
C ILE A 21 -14.58 -16.94 21.56
N LEU A 22 -13.74 -16.31 20.73
CA LEU A 22 -12.29 -16.33 20.93
C LEU A 22 -11.89 -15.58 22.22
N GLN A 23 -12.56 -14.46 22.54
CA GLN A 23 -12.34 -13.67 23.76
C GLN A 23 -12.72 -14.45 25.03
N ASP A 24 -13.90 -15.07 25.03
CA ASP A 24 -14.45 -15.77 26.19
C ASP A 24 -13.77 -17.11 26.45
N ALA A 25 -13.08 -17.68 25.45
CA ALA A 25 -12.46 -19.01 25.56
C ALA A 25 -11.34 -19.07 26.61
N GLY A 26 -10.53 -18.01 26.73
CA GLY A 26 -9.35 -17.97 27.61
C GLY A 26 -8.23 -18.98 27.28
N GLU A 27 -8.45 -19.88 26.31
CA GLU A 27 -7.49 -20.89 25.84
C GLU A 27 -7.47 -20.97 24.30
N PRO A 28 -6.39 -21.48 23.68
CA PRO A 28 -6.36 -21.72 22.25
C PRO A 28 -7.45 -22.68 21.77
N LEU A 29 -8.24 -22.24 20.79
CA LEU A 29 -9.31 -23.03 20.18
C LEU A 29 -8.93 -23.52 18.78
N THR A 30 -9.41 -24.71 18.41
CA THR A 30 -9.40 -25.16 17.02
C THR A 30 -10.57 -24.56 16.25
N ALA A 31 -10.45 -24.47 14.92
CA ALA A 31 -11.58 -24.10 14.06
C ALA A 31 -12.83 -24.96 14.32
N LYS A 32 -12.63 -26.26 14.58
CA LYS A 32 -13.73 -27.19 14.92
C LYS A 32 -14.45 -26.76 16.20
N LYS A 33 -13.71 -26.46 17.28
CA LYS A 33 -14.30 -25.99 18.56
C LYS A 33 -15.10 -24.69 18.36
N VAL A 34 -14.58 -23.73 17.59
CA VAL A 34 -15.30 -22.47 17.30
C VAL A 34 -16.59 -22.72 16.52
N ILE A 35 -16.54 -23.58 15.50
CA ILE A 35 -17.72 -23.93 14.70
C ILE A 35 -18.77 -24.68 15.55
N ASP A 36 -18.32 -25.64 16.36
CA ASP A 36 -19.19 -26.43 17.25
C ASP A 36 -19.90 -25.52 18.27
N ALA A 37 -19.19 -24.52 18.81
CA ALA A 37 -19.77 -23.56 19.76
C ALA A 37 -20.92 -22.73 19.15
N VAL A 38 -20.78 -22.25 17.90
CA VAL A 38 -21.87 -21.52 17.22
C VAL A 38 -23.00 -22.46 16.81
N ALA A 39 -22.67 -23.68 16.37
CA ALA A 39 -23.68 -24.66 15.96
C ALA A 39 -24.56 -25.12 17.13
N ALA A 40 -24.02 -25.19 18.35
CA ALA A 40 -24.77 -25.50 19.57
C ALA A 40 -25.87 -24.46 19.88
N GLU A 41 -25.75 -23.23 19.37
CA GLU A 41 -26.77 -22.17 19.48
C GLU A 41 -27.85 -22.27 18.38
N GLY A 42 -27.92 -23.39 17.65
CA GLY A 42 -28.97 -23.66 16.65
C GLY A 42 -28.67 -23.17 15.23
N VAL A 43 -27.47 -22.67 14.95
CA VAL A 43 -27.07 -22.28 13.60
C VAL A 43 -26.59 -23.52 12.81
N ALA A 44 -27.06 -23.68 11.57
CA ALA A 44 -26.64 -24.78 10.72
C ALA A 44 -25.10 -24.81 10.53
N ARG A 45 -24.48 -25.95 10.87
CA ARG A 45 -23.01 -26.14 10.85
C ARG A 45 -22.36 -25.76 9.52
N THR A 46 -23.02 -26.05 8.40
CA THR A 46 -22.56 -25.71 7.05
C THR A 46 -22.44 -24.19 6.84
N VAL A 47 -23.41 -23.43 7.33
CA VAL A 47 -23.41 -21.96 7.30
C VAL A 47 -22.28 -21.41 8.17
N VAL A 48 -22.14 -21.91 9.41
CA VAL A 48 -21.08 -21.50 10.33
C VAL A 48 -19.70 -21.75 9.71
N SER A 49 -19.47 -22.95 9.16
CA SER A 49 -18.19 -23.31 8.53
C SER A 49 -17.83 -22.40 7.36
N SER A 50 -18.80 -22.04 6.51
CA SER A 50 -18.58 -21.12 5.39
C SER A 50 -18.24 -19.70 5.87
N LYS A 51 -18.98 -19.18 6.86
CA LYS A 51 -18.70 -17.86 7.45
C LYS A 51 -17.37 -17.83 8.18
N TRP A 52 -17.01 -18.91 8.87
CA TRP A 52 -15.72 -19.05 9.55
C TRP A 52 -14.55 -19.00 8.56
N ALA A 53 -14.64 -19.72 7.42
CA ALA A 53 -13.60 -19.67 6.39
C ALA A 53 -13.39 -18.25 5.82
N THR A 54 -14.47 -17.47 5.72
CA THR A 54 -14.39 -16.06 5.33
C THR A 54 -13.72 -15.22 6.43
N PHE A 55 -14.19 -15.36 7.67
CA PHE A 55 -13.65 -14.67 8.85
C PHE A 55 -12.15 -14.94 9.04
N GLN A 56 -11.69 -16.17 8.78
CA GLN A 56 -10.28 -16.52 8.84
C GLN A 56 -9.43 -15.70 7.85
N LYS A 57 -9.90 -15.57 6.61
CA LYS A 57 -9.19 -14.86 5.54
C LYS A 57 -9.22 -13.34 5.72
N THR A 58 -10.30 -12.80 6.30
CA THR A 58 -10.53 -11.35 6.34
C THR A 58 -10.22 -10.72 7.69
N VAL A 59 -10.41 -11.43 8.79
CA VAL A 59 -10.26 -10.90 10.16
C VAL A 59 -9.09 -11.59 10.87
N VAL A 60 -9.10 -12.91 11.02
CA VAL A 60 -8.07 -13.63 11.80
C VAL A 60 -6.65 -13.31 11.33
N LYS A 61 -6.43 -13.28 10.02
CA LYS A 61 -5.11 -12.97 9.44
C LYS A 61 -4.58 -11.59 9.87
N PHE A 62 -5.46 -10.63 10.13
CA PHE A 62 -5.11 -9.22 10.27
C PHE A 62 -5.46 -8.63 11.64
N HIS A 63 -6.21 -9.34 12.48
CA HIS A 63 -6.64 -8.81 13.76
C HIS A 63 -5.47 -8.76 14.75
N PRO A 64 -5.19 -7.62 15.41
CA PRO A 64 -4.01 -7.48 16.27
C PRO A 64 -4.03 -8.39 17.49
N ASN A 65 -5.20 -8.71 18.03
CA ASN A 65 -5.34 -9.56 19.23
C ASN A 65 -5.55 -11.05 18.94
N ILE A 66 -5.59 -11.47 17.67
CA ILE A 66 -5.73 -12.89 17.33
C ILE A 66 -4.34 -13.46 17.02
N HIS A 67 -3.93 -14.40 17.87
CA HIS A 67 -2.67 -15.12 17.82
C HIS A 67 -2.88 -16.55 17.29
N LEU A 68 -1.84 -17.10 16.67
CA LEU A 68 -1.82 -18.45 16.10
C LEU A 68 -0.68 -19.25 16.77
N PRO A 69 -0.88 -19.75 18.02
CA PRO A 69 0.18 -20.42 18.77
C PRO A 69 0.63 -21.75 18.15
N GLY A 70 -0.16 -22.30 17.23
CA GLY A 70 0.16 -23.51 16.48
C GLY A 70 -0.73 -23.66 15.26
N ARG A 71 -0.44 -24.67 14.43
CA ARG A 71 -1.18 -24.92 13.19
C ARG A 71 -2.66 -25.20 13.50
N GLY A 72 -3.54 -24.29 13.08
CA GLY A 72 -4.99 -24.43 13.23
C GLY A 72 -5.52 -24.12 14.63
N LEU A 73 -4.69 -23.53 15.49
CA LEU A 73 -5.09 -23.00 16.80
C LEU A 73 -5.23 -21.48 16.73
N TYR A 74 -6.29 -20.97 17.35
CA TYR A 74 -6.66 -19.56 17.39
C TYR A 74 -6.82 -19.15 18.83
N GLU A 75 -6.15 -18.08 19.22
CA GLU A 75 -6.14 -17.61 20.60
C GLU A 75 -6.37 -16.11 20.60
N TRP A 76 -7.29 -15.64 21.44
CA TRP A 76 -7.39 -14.23 21.76
C TRP A 76 -6.41 -13.89 22.88
N ARG A 77 -5.64 -12.81 22.71
CA ARG A 77 -4.83 -12.26 23.79
C ARG A 77 -5.15 -10.79 24.02
N ALA A 78 -5.13 -10.38 25.29
CA ALA A 78 -5.27 -8.98 25.67
C ALA A 78 -4.12 -8.15 25.05
N ASP A 79 -2.90 -8.71 25.09
CA ASP A 79 -1.75 -8.13 24.41
C ASP A 79 -1.83 -8.36 22.90
N PRO A 80 -1.72 -7.29 22.09
CA PRO A 80 -1.68 -7.43 20.64
C PRO A 80 -0.41 -8.16 20.19
N VAL A 81 -0.39 -8.60 18.93
CA VAL A 81 0.81 -9.14 18.30
C VAL A 81 1.97 -8.14 18.36
N ALA A 82 3.20 -8.68 18.31
CA ALA A 82 4.40 -7.86 18.30
C ALA A 82 4.37 -6.80 17.16
N PRO A 83 4.99 -5.63 17.35
CA PRO A 83 4.96 -4.53 16.38
C PRO A 83 5.46 -4.92 14.99
N GLU A 84 6.49 -5.76 14.92
CA GLU A 84 7.05 -6.28 13.66
C GLU A 84 6.03 -7.15 12.93
N ALA A 85 5.34 -8.05 13.66
CA ALA A 85 4.28 -8.88 13.10
C ALA A 85 3.06 -8.03 12.67
N ALA A 86 2.74 -6.96 13.42
CA ALA A 86 1.69 -6.02 13.05
C ALA A 86 2.04 -5.27 11.75
N LEU A 87 3.29 -4.85 11.57
CA LEU A 87 3.77 -4.21 10.35
C LEU A 87 3.68 -5.16 9.14
N THR A 88 4.11 -6.41 9.27
CA THR A 88 3.96 -7.40 8.20
C THR A 88 2.49 -7.60 7.82
N ARG A 89 1.59 -7.73 8.80
CA ARG A 89 0.14 -7.84 8.56
C ARG A 89 -0.43 -6.59 7.87
N LEU A 90 0.07 -5.40 8.22
CA LEU A 90 -0.35 -4.14 7.64
C LEU A 90 0.05 -4.02 6.15
N VAL A 91 1.28 -4.40 5.80
CA VAL A 91 1.76 -4.46 4.40
C VAL A 91 0.90 -5.42 3.58
N ASP A 92 0.65 -6.64 4.10
CA ASP A 92 -0.24 -7.61 3.47
C ASP A 92 -1.67 -7.06 3.28
N LEU A 93 -2.14 -6.25 4.23
CA LEU A 93 -3.47 -5.63 4.17
C LEU A 93 -3.55 -4.61 3.04
N PHE A 94 -2.54 -3.75 2.89
CA PHE A 94 -2.46 -2.74 1.84
C PHE A 94 -2.40 -3.34 0.43
N ALA A 95 -1.77 -4.50 0.28
CA ALA A 95 -1.78 -5.25 -0.98
C ALA A 95 -3.19 -5.72 -1.38
N THR A 96 -4.16 -5.73 -0.46
CA THR A 96 -5.55 -6.10 -0.73
C THR A 96 -6.43 -4.85 -0.79
N ALA A 97 -6.80 -4.40 -1.99
CA ALA A 97 -7.62 -3.19 -2.22
C ALA A 97 -9.08 -3.34 -1.71
N ASN A 98 -9.29 -3.46 -0.40
CA ASN A 98 -10.61 -3.72 0.20
C ASN A 98 -10.92 -2.75 1.35
N LYS A 99 -11.95 -1.92 1.15
CA LYS A 99 -12.42 -0.89 2.11
C LYS A 99 -12.99 -1.47 3.41
N VAL A 100 -13.44 -2.73 3.43
CA VAL A 100 -13.96 -3.40 4.64
C VAL A 100 -12.88 -3.56 5.72
N LYS A 101 -11.60 -3.41 5.35
CA LYS A 101 -10.46 -3.62 6.23
C LYS A 101 -9.93 -2.36 6.92
N VAL A 102 -10.57 -1.20 6.74
CA VAL A 102 -10.13 0.07 7.34
C VAL A 102 -9.97 -0.02 8.87
N PRO A 103 -10.92 -0.59 9.65
CA PRO A 103 -10.75 -0.71 11.10
C PRO A 103 -9.55 -1.58 11.51
N LEU A 104 -9.29 -2.66 10.77
CA LEU A 104 -8.14 -3.54 11.02
C LEU A 104 -6.82 -2.82 10.73
N ARG A 105 -6.79 -2.02 9.67
CA ARG A 105 -5.64 -1.17 9.33
C ARG A 105 -5.31 -0.22 10.47
N ASP A 106 -6.32 0.51 10.95
CA ASP A 106 -6.13 1.53 11.97
C ASP A 106 -5.68 0.89 13.31
N ALA A 107 -6.23 -0.28 13.64
CA ALA A 107 -5.80 -1.06 14.81
C ALA A 107 -4.34 -1.56 14.69
N LEU A 108 -3.92 -2.06 13.52
CA LEU A 108 -2.53 -2.46 13.28
C LEU A 108 -1.57 -1.26 13.32
N VAL A 109 -1.95 -0.11 12.75
CA VAL A 109 -1.16 1.13 12.83
C VAL A 109 -0.99 1.57 14.28
N ALA A 110 -2.02 1.43 15.13
CA ALA A 110 -1.90 1.74 16.55
C ALA A 110 -0.89 0.82 17.26
N VAL A 111 -0.90 -0.50 16.97
CA VAL A 111 0.07 -1.46 17.52
C VAL A 111 1.50 -1.12 17.08
N VAL A 112 1.71 -0.85 15.79
CA VAL A 112 3.01 -0.41 15.25
C VAL A 112 3.47 0.87 15.95
N ARG A 113 2.59 1.88 16.06
CA ARG A 113 2.92 3.14 16.73
C ARG A 113 3.25 2.95 18.21
N ALA A 114 2.51 2.13 18.94
CA ALA A 114 2.78 1.87 20.36
C ALA A 114 4.12 1.13 20.56
N GLY A 115 4.37 0.12 19.71
CA GLY A 115 5.60 -0.67 19.74
C GLY A 115 6.87 0.11 19.41
N PHE A 116 6.83 0.88 18.33
CA PHE A 116 7.95 1.72 17.90
C PHE A 116 8.01 3.07 18.63
N GLY A 117 6.93 3.49 19.29
CA GLY A 117 6.88 4.69 20.12
C GLY A 117 7.35 4.45 21.57
N GLY A 118 7.37 3.20 22.03
CA GLY A 118 7.91 2.80 23.34
C GLY A 118 9.41 2.52 23.34
N ARG A 119 10.01 2.18 22.19
CA ARG A 119 11.42 2.48 21.95
C ARG A 119 11.46 3.99 21.83
N ALA A 120 12.12 4.68 22.75
CA ALA A 120 12.29 6.12 22.64
C ALA A 120 12.66 6.45 21.18
N ALA A 121 11.72 7.06 20.45
CA ALA A 121 12.10 7.94 19.37
C ALA A 121 13.24 8.81 19.94
N PRO A 122 14.31 9.12 19.20
CA PRO A 122 15.30 10.06 19.71
C PRO A 122 14.53 11.32 20.15
N GLN A 123 14.32 11.45 21.46
CA GLN A 123 13.64 12.58 22.07
C GLN A 123 14.74 13.62 22.16
N GLY A 124 14.81 14.42 21.10
CA GLY A 124 15.86 15.37 20.86
C GLY A 124 15.63 16.10 19.54
N ASP A 125 16.53 17.02 19.22
CA ASP A 125 16.49 17.84 18.02
C ASP A 125 16.27 17.03 16.74
N ASP A 126 16.66 15.75 16.67
CA ASP A 126 16.50 14.86 15.50
C ASP A 126 15.06 14.71 14.99
N ALA A 127 14.05 14.63 15.86
CA ALA A 127 12.65 14.53 15.42
C ALA A 127 12.15 15.87 14.85
N LYS A 128 12.57 16.99 15.44
CA LYS A 128 12.29 18.33 14.93
C LYS A 128 13.05 18.59 13.63
N VAL A 129 14.29 18.13 13.53
CA VAL A 129 15.13 18.18 12.33
C VAL A 129 14.48 17.39 11.21
N ARG A 130 13.96 16.18 11.47
CA ARG A 130 13.26 15.41 10.43
C ARG A 130 12.00 16.11 9.93
N VAL A 131 11.15 16.62 10.83
CA VAL A 131 9.94 17.37 10.43
C VAL A 131 10.31 18.65 9.67
N ALA A 132 11.37 19.34 10.07
CA ALA A 132 11.89 20.50 9.38
C ALA A 132 12.46 20.14 7.99
N GLN A 133 13.21 19.04 7.87
CA GLN A 133 13.74 18.53 6.61
C GLN A 133 12.62 18.10 5.66
N GLU A 134 11.62 17.38 6.13
CA GLU A 134 10.45 17.00 5.32
C GLU A 134 9.68 18.24 4.84
N ARG A 135 9.55 19.27 5.70
CA ARG A 135 8.94 20.54 5.32
C ARG A 135 9.79 21.28 4.29
N GLN A 136 11.11 21.33 4.48
CA GLN A 136 12.02 22.00 3.56
C GLN A 136 11.99 21.31 2.19
N PHE A 137 12.09 19.98 2.15
CA PHE A 137 11.99 19.21 0.91
C PHE A 137 10.67 19.47 0.17
N LYS A 138 9.55 19.58 0.89
CA LYS A 138 8.26 19.96 0.29
C LYS A 138 8.27 21.38 -0.26
N LEU A 139 8.86 22.34 0.45
CA LEU A 139 8.98 23.72 -0.02
C LEU A 139 9.87 23.79 -1.26
N ASP A 140 11.01 23.11 -1.26
CA ASP A 140 11.94 23.05 -2.39
C ASP A 140 11.26 22.43 -3.62
N ALA A 141 10.51 21.34 -3.44
CA ALA A 141 9.74 20.72 -4.51
C ALA A 141 8.64 21.65 -5.06
N LEU A 142 7.91 22.35 -4.20
CA LEU A 142 6.88 23.31 -4.62
C LEU A 142 7.48 24.52 -5.32
N GLN A 143 8.63 25.01 -4.85
CA GLN A 143 9.35 26.11 -5.49
C GLN A 143 9.85 25.71 -6.87
N ALA A 144 10.44 24.52 -7.02
CA ALA A 144 10.87 24.01 -8.32
C ALA A 144 9.70 23.88 -9.32
N VAL A 145 8.52 23.47 -8.85
CA VAL A 145 7.29 23.42 -9.68
C VAL A 145 6.82 24.82 -10.06
N ALA A 146 6.85 25.77 -9.13
CA ALA A 146 6.43 27.15 -9.38
C ALA A 146 7.37 27.88 -10.35
N GLU A 147 8.68 27.69 -10.22
CA GLU A 147 9.68 28.20 -11.16
C GLU A 147 9.46 27.63 -12.57
N LEU A 148 9.26 26.31 -12.69
CA LEU A 148 8.95 25.66 -13.96
C LEU A 148 7.66 26.20 -14.60
N ALA A 149 6.61 26.40 -13.80
CA ALA A 149 5.34 26.94 -14.28
C ALA A 149 5.50 28.38 -14.78
N GLY A 150 6.18 29.23 -14.01
CA GLY A 150 6.47 30.61 -14.41
C GLY A 150 7.30 30.70 -15.70
N GLU A 151 8.31 29.84 -15.84
CA GLU A 151 9.11 29.76 -17.08
C GLU A 151 8.25 29.33 -18.28
N VAL A 152 7.39 28.32 -18.14
CA VAL A 152 6.50 27.90 -19.23
C VAL A 152 5.53 29.02 -19.62
N GLU A 153 5.01 29.77 -18.64
CA GLU A 153 4.14 30.93 -18.88
C GLU A 153 4.89 32.07 -19.57
N GLU A 154 6.11 32.40 -19.13
CA GLU A 154 6.98 33.41 -19.76
C GLU A 154 7.32 33.03 -21.20
N LEU A 155 7.70 31.77 -21.45
CA LEU A 155 8.02 31.31 -22.80
C LEU A 155 6.79 31.28 -23.72
N ALA A 156 5.62 30.90 -23.19
CA ALA A 156 4.37 30.95 -23.93
C ALA A 156 3.96 32.39 -24.27
N TYR A 157 4.23 33.34 -23.38
CA TYR A 157 3.98 34.76 -23.59
C TYR A 157 4.94 35.41 -24.59
N ASP A 158 6.24 35.13 -24.49
CA ASP A 158 7.28 35.79 -25.28
C ASP A 158 7.47 35.20 -26.68
N SER A 159 7.36 33.88 -26.82
CA SER A 159 7.82 33.19 -28.04
C SER A 159 6.70 32.57 -28.87
N GLY A 160 5.53 32.27 -28.29
CA GLY A 160 4.36 31.69 -28.97
C GLY A 160 4.56 30.32 -29.64
N ASP A 161 5.81 29.90 -29.89
CA ASP A 161 6.19 28.65 -30.56
C ASP A 161 6.36 27.51 -29.54
N PRO A 162 5.47 26.51 -29.53
CA PRO A 162 5.54 25.37 -28.62
C PRO A 162 6.84 24.56 -28.75
N GLU A 163 7.48 24.54 -29.92
CA GLU A 163 8.71 23.75 -30.14
C GLU A 163 9.88 24.34 -29.36
N LEU A 164 10.00 25.67 -29.34
CA LEU A 164 11.04 26.38 -28.60
C LEU A 164 10.85 26.23 -27.07
N ILE A 165 9.60 26.19 -26.60
CA ILE A 165 9.27 25.92 -25.18
C ILE A 165 9.78 24.53 -24.79
N VAL A 166 9.45 23.51 -25.61
CA VAL A 166 9.88 22.13 -25.36
C VAL A 166 11.40 22.00 -25.42
N GLU A 167 12.07 22.66 -26.36
CA GLU A 167 13.53 22.64 -26.46
C GLU A 167 14.20 23.23 -25.21
N ARG A 168 13.76 24.40 -24.74
CA ARG A 168 14.28 25.03 -23.52
C ARG A 168 14.06 24.17 -22.28
N LEU A 169 12.87 23.59 -22.14
CA LEU A 169 12.58 22.64 -21.06
C LEU A 169 13.54 21.43 -21.09
N ARG A 170 13.82 20.88 -22.28
CA ARG A 170 14.79 19.78 -22.43
C ARG A 170 16.22 20.20 -22.06
N VAL A 171 16.64 21.42 -22.38
CA VAL A 171 17.95 21.94 -21.95
C VAL A 171 18.01 22.02 -20.43
N ARG A 172 16.95 22.51 -19.77
CA ARG A 172 16.88 22.59 -18.30
C ARG A 172 16.90 21.22 -17.64
N VAL A 173 16.10 20.27 -18.13
CA VAL A 173 16.09 18.90 -17.61
C VAL A 173 17.48 18.24 -17.72
N ARG A 174 18.24 18.53 -18.79
CA ARG A 174 19.63 18.06 -18.94
C ARG A 174 20.60 18.65 -17.90
N THR A 175 20.27 19.77 -17.26
CA THR A 175 21.06 20.35 -16.16
C THR A 175 20.69 19.78 -14.79
N ALA A 176 19.56 19.08 -14.69
CA ALA A 176 19.18 18.34 -13.49
C ALA A 176 19.87 16.96 -13.46
N PRO A 177 19.99 16.30 -12.30
CA PRO A 177 20.48 14.92 -12.19
C PRO A 177 19.43 13.90 -12.66
N LEU A 178 18.78 14.20 -13.79
CA LEU A 178 17.76 13.39 -14.43
C LEU A 178 18.32 12.76 -15.70
N GLU A 179 18.12 11.46 -15.81
CA GLU A 179 18.41 10.68 -17.00
C GLU A 179 17.12 10.53 -17.81
N GLN A 180 17.15 10.98 -19.07
CA GLN A 180 16.02 10.84 -19.96
C GLN A 180 15.95 9.40 -20.50
N LEU A 181 14.78 8.77 -20.37
CA LEU A 181 14.50 7.45 -20.93
C LEU A 181 14.00 7.61 -22.37
N GLY A 182 14.94 7.93 -23.27
CA GLY A 182 14.74 8.11 -24.71
C GLY A 182 13.97 9.38 -25.12
N ALA A 183 14.01 9.71 -26.41
CA ALA A 183 13.35 10.88 -27.00
C ALA A 183 12.13 10.49 -27.85
N PRO A 184 11.12 11.37 -28.00
CA PRO A 184 10.03 11.14 -28.94
C PRO A 184 10.53 10.82 -30.34
N GLY A 185 10.05 9.72 -30.91
CA GLY A 185 10.47 9.20 -32.21
C GLY A 185 11.62 8.20 -32.17
N ASP A 186 12.30 8.02 -31.03
CA ASP A 186 13.35 7.00 -30.91
C ASP A 186 12.75 5.60 -30.95
N GLU A 187 13.42 4.70 -31.66
CA GLU A 187 13.17 3.25 -31.60
C GLU A 187 13.90 2.63 -30.40
N ALA A 188 13.18 1.86 -29.60
CA ALA A 188 13.72 1.17 -28.44
C ALA A 188 13.18 -0.26 -28.33
N LYS A 189 13.78 -1.07 -27.44
CA LYS A 189 13.22 -2.35 -27.04
C LYS A 189 12.30 -2.16 -25.85
N PHE A 190 11.11 -2.74 -25.88
CA PHE A 190 10.15 -2.64 -24.79
C PHE A 190 10.72 -3.25 -23.51
N ASP A 191 10.88 -2.44 -22.47
CA ASP A 191 11.23 -2.88 -21.13
C ASP A 191 10.11 -2.40 -20.18
N PRO A 192 9.35 -3.30 -19.53
CA PRO A 192 8.25 -2.89 -18.67
C PRO A 192 8.67 -2.12 -17.41
N ALA A 193 9.95 -2.17 -17.01
CA ALA A 193 10.49 -1.38 -15.93
C ALA A 193 10.65 0.10 -16.33
N HIS A 194 10.96 0.37 -17.60
CA HIS A 194 11.25 1.71 -18.11
C HIS A 194 10.17 2.27 -19.03
N HIS A 195 9.28 1.43 -19.57
CA HIS A 195 8.28 1.78 -20.58
C HIS A 195 6.84 1.48 -20.14
N GLU A 196 5.93 2.34 -20.58
CA GLU A 196 4.48 2.22 -20.47
C GLU A 196 3.89 2.18 -21.89
N ALA A 197 3.17 1.11 -22.23
CA ALA A 197 2.63 0.94 -23.58
C ALA A 197 1.27 1.63 -23.74
N THR A 198 1.09 2.33 -24.87
CA THR A 198 -0.20 2.90 -25.28
C THR A 198 -1.01 1.81 -26.00
N GLY A 199 -1.72 0.97 -25.24
CA GLY A 199 -2.57 -0.09 -25.80
C GLY A 199 -2.18 -1.49 -25.31
N PRO A 200 -2.36 -2.54 -26.15
CA PRO A 200 -1.91 -3.89 -25.82
C PRO A 200 -0.42 -3.87 -25.47
N ARG A 201 -0.07 -4.53 -24.36
CA ARG A 201 1.31 -4.56 -23.88
C ARG A 201 2.19 -5.36 -24.84
N PRO A 202 3.26 -4.78 -25.42
CA PRO A 202 4.23 -5.50 -26.25
C PRO A 202 4.93 -6.60 -25.44
N ALA A 203 5.46 -7.60 -26.13
CA ALA A 203 6.34 -8.57 -25.51
C ALA A 203 7.62 -7.88 -25.01
N ASP A 204 8.20 -8.40 -23.92
CA ASP A 204 9.48 -7.90 -23.41
C ASP A 204 10.56 -8.03 -24.51
N GLY A 205 11.27 -6.93 -24.75
CA GLY A 205 12.26 -6.81 -25.82
C GLY A 205 11.72 -6.49 -27.22
N ALA A 206 10.41 -6.40 -27.43
CA ALA A 206 9.82 -6.04 -28.73
C ALA A 206 10.19 -4.62 -29.17
N ALA A 207 10.31 -4.36 -30.47
CA ALA A 207 10.53 -3.01 -30.99
C ALA A 207 9.33 -2.11 -30.66
N VAL A 208 9.62 -0.90 -30.17
CA VAL A 208 8.63 0.12 -29.85
C VAL A 208 9.17 1.49 -30.19
N THR A 209 8.28 2.39 -30.60
CA THR A 209 8.60 3.79 -30.80
C THR A 209 8.22 4.60 -29.55
N ILE A 210 9.12 5.46 -29.09
CA ILE A 210 8.87 6.35 -27.95
C ILE A 210 7.96 7.50 -28.38
N VAL A 211 6.80 7.61 -27.74
CA VAL A 211 5.82 8.69 -27.97
C VAL A 211 6.04 9.83 -26.98
N ARG A 212 6.47 9.52 -25.75
CA ARG A 212 6.76 10.50 -24.70
C ARG A 212 7.97 10.05 -23.88
N PRO A 213 8.94 10.94 -23.61
CA PRO A 213 10.11 10.57 -22.83
C PRO A 213 9.73 10.18 -21.41
N GLY A 214 10.44 9.20 -20.87
CA GLY A 214 10.47 8.92 -19.43
C GLY A 214 11.64 9.64 -18.77
N TYR A 215 11.69 9.58 -17.44
CA TYR A 215 12.79 10.13 -16.65
C TYR A 215 13.11 9.22 -15.47
N ALA A 216 14.41 9.03 -15.25
CA ALA A 216 14.96 8.39 -14.07
C ALA A 216 15.92 9.36 -13.37
N TRP A 217 16.18 9.12 -12.09
CA TRP A 217 17.26 9.76 -11.35
C TRP A 217 18.13 8.67 -10.71
N GLN A 218 19.40 8.98 -10.47
CA GLN A 218 20.34 8.02 -9.88
C GLN A 218 20.37 8.20 -8.36
N GLU A 219 19.96 7.18 -7.62
CA GLU A 219 20.03 7.14 -6.16
C GLU A 219 20.97 6.02 -5.72
N ASN A 220 22.10 6.37 -5.09
CA ASN A 220 23.12 5.42 -4.66
C ASN A 220 23.64 4.48 -5.78
N GLY A 221 23.70 4.99 -7.01
CA GLY A 221 24.12 4.22 -8.19
C GLY A 221 23.05 3.27 -8.76
N ALA A 222 21.82 3.31 -8.24
CA ALA A 222 20.68 2.61 -8.80
C ALA A 222 19.73 3.61 -9.49
N PRO A 223 19.25 3.31 -10.71
CA PRO A 223 18.25 4.15 -11.36
C PRO A 223 16.91 3.97 -10.65
N VAL A 224 16.30 5.08 -10.27
CA VAL A 224 14.93 5.12 -9.76
C VAL A 224 14.08 5.80 -10.83
N VAL A 225 13.15 5.06 -11.41
CA VAL A 225 12.29 5.57 -12.47
C VAL A 225 11.23 6.49 -11.88
N LEU A 226 11.32 7.79 -12.18
CA LEU A 226 10.34 8.79 -11.77
C LEU A 226 9.10 8.72 -12.67
N ARG A 227 9.32 8.49 -13.97
CA ARG A 227 8.27 8.33 -14.97
C ARG A 227 8.74 7.41 -16.09
N ARG A 228 7.94 6.39 -16.42
CA ARG A 228 8.22 5.52 -17.58
C ARG A 228 7.99 6.26 -18.89
N ALA A 229 8.78 5.92 -19.91
CA ALA A 229 8.57 6.44 -21.26
C ALA A 229 7.29 5.84 -21.83
N LEU A 230 6.46 6.67 -22.46
CA LEU A 230 5.26 6.18 -23.14
C LEU A 230 5.67 5.70 -24.52
N VAL A 231 5.30 4.48 -24.87
CA VAL A 231 5.70 3.85 -26.13
C VAL A 231 4.49 3.31 -26.88
N VAL A 232 4.65 3.09 -28.17
CA VAL A 232 3.71 2.39 -29.04
C VAL A 232 4.42 1.23 -29.72
N ALA A 233 3.74 0.09 -29.88
CA ALA A 233 4.27 -0.99 -30.69
C ALA A 233 4.34 -0.55 -32.14
N ASP A 234 5.42 -0.91 -32.83
CA ASP A 234 5.49 -0.78 -34.29
C ASP A 234 4.52 -1.77 -34.98
#